data_AF-A0A178CYJ9-F1
#
_entry.id   AF-A0A178CYJ9-F1
#
_cell.length_a   1.000
_cell.length_b   1.000
_cell.length_c   1.000
_cell.angle_alpha   90.00
_cell.angle_beta   90.00
_cell.angle_gamma   90.00
#
_symmetry.space_group_name_H-M   'P 1'
#
loop_
_entity.id
_entity.type
_entity.pdbx_description
1 polymer ?
#
loop_
_entity_poly.entity_id
_entity_poly.type
_entity_poly.pdbx_seq_one_letter_code
_entity_poly.pdbx_strand_id
1 'polypeptide(L)'
;MWCSQSIVFATTGIIAGVLAQKNSSLLCKSIPVVDTFFLPRPFSSNLSDSFVQTDAPGPVGAQSQADPSSPYICFDDEFAALVQGEPVLAVNQSGLTAFEAGAWAPEGNAVFHLDNGTVTTPALHTTQTQLLPLANPNGGYYFNGTVYFVLAGSPDAGGSIVTINPTTFETDEIVNSYFGLQYPSLDDIALVPPRSKSHPQSCAVNGEVEMIFSCLDFNAYGYPFHTPDVPNSYWKFTPRTQTLRAVLDRADILFPNGVAFDKNFTTLYASETAYTATIGPSNSSTGFPGIYKYRLGDGCTPHDKELFAMTRGGAPDGIKVDDRGRVWTIEAEGLVVRNPQGKVIGIFNRWFFLDGESAELSMGNFALAHDKVVLLAFSKIWVVQLSEVVFSADRLSI
;
A
#
# COMPACT_ATOMS: atom_id res chain seq x y z
N MET A 1 -23.35 -63.78 -8.78
CA MET A 1 -22.31 -62.82 -9.22
C MET A 1 -22.61 -61.51 -8.48
N TRP A 2 -22.26 -61.33 -7.19
CA TRP A 2 -20.91 -61.09 -6.61
C TRP A 2 -20.20 -59.95 -7.37
N CYS A 3 -20.31 -58.68 -6.98
CA CYS A 3 -19.77 -57.99 -5.78
C CYS A 3 -18.24 -57.96 -5.75
N SER A 4 -17.66 -56.77 -5.92
CA SER A 4 -16.39 -56.38 -5.29
C SER A 4 -16.17 -54.87 -5.44
N GLN A 5 -16.03 -54.22 -4.28
CA GLN A 5 -15.53 -52.86 -4.09
C GLN A 5 -14.09 -52.73 -4.60
N SER A 6 -13.76 -51.58 -5.19
CA SER A 6 -12.37 -51.13 -5.33
C SER A 6 -12.16 -49.93 -4.42
N ILE A 7 -11.46 -50.21 -3.32
CA ILE A 7 -10.84 -49.24 -2.42
C ILE A 7 -9.76 -48.52 -3.23
N VAL A 8 -9.91 -47.21 -3.45
CA VAL A 8 -8.79 -46.37 -3.91
C VAL A 8 -8.12 -45.83 -2.65
N PHE A 9 -6.94 -46.37 -2.35
CA PHE A 9 -6.06 -45.83 -1.33
C PHE A 9 -5.61 -44.42 -1.74
N ALA A 10 -5.95 -43.43 -0.92
CA ALA A 10 -5.31 -42.14 -0.92
C ALA A 10 -3.83 -42.34 -0.60
N THR A 11 -2.95 -42.07 -1.57
CA THR A 11 -1.52 -41.92 -1.30
C THR A 11 -1.29 -40.45 -0.93
N THR A 12 -1.24 -40.20 0.37
CA THR A 12 -0.66 -39.00 0.95
C THR A 12 0.85 -39.02 0.67
N GLY A 13 1.25 -38.41 -0.44
CA GLY A 13 2.64 -38.08 -0.69
C GLY A 13 3.04 -36.88 0.16
N ILE A 14 3.55 -37.12 1.37
CA ILE A 14 4.37 -36.13 2.09
C ILE A 14 5.68 -36.05 1.30
N ILE A 15 5.83 -35.04 0.45
CA ILE A 15 7.13 -34.66 -0.11
C ILE A 15 7.83 -33.82 0.96
N ALA A 16 8.50 -34.51 1.88
CA ALA A 16 9.48 -33.89 2.76
C ALA A 16 10.82 -33.78 2.01
N GLY A 17 11.16 -32.56 1.62
CA GLY A 17 12.52 -32.03 1.59
C GLY A 17 13.49 -32.55 0.54
N VAL A 18 13.77 -31.72 -0.46
CA VAL A 18 15.09 -31.09 -0.59
C VAL A 18 14.86 -29.65 -1.06
N LEU A 19 14.51 -28.76 -0.14
CA LEU A 19 14.76 -27.33 -0.38
C LEU A 19 16.27 -27.18 -0.25
N ALA A 20 16.95 -26.97 -1.38
CA ALA A 20 18.27 -26.40 -1.34
C ALA A 20 18.14 -25.10 -0.53
N GLN A 21 18.80 -25.01 0.63
CA GLN A 21 19.09 -23.72 1.23
C GLN A 21 19.86 -22.93 0.18
N LYS A 22 19.18 -22.09 -0.60
CA LYS A 22 19.84 -20.95 -1.22
C LYS A 22 20.43 -20.18 -0.06
N ASN A 23 21.76 -19.99 -0.10
CA ASN A 23 22.44 -19.15 0.85
C ASN A 23 21.66 -17.84 0.98
N SER A 24 21.38 -17.40 2.20
CA SER A 24 20.72 -16.13 2.51
C SER A 24 21.42 -14.90 1.90
N SER A 25 22.63 -15.08 1.35
CA SER A 25 23.37 -14.09 0.56
C SER A 25 22.86 -13.85 -0.86
N LEU A 26 21.77 -14.51 -1.31
CA LEU A 26 21.25 -14.39 -2.69
C LEU A 26 19.91 -13.65 -2.81
N LEU A 27 19.20 -13.37 -1.71
CA LEU A 27 17.90 -12.71 -1.79
C LEU A 27 18.00 -11.20 -1.94
N CYS A 28 19.02 -10.63 -1.30
CA CYS A 28 19.26 -9.21 -1.41
C CYS A 28 20.46 -8.88 -2.26
N LYS A 29 20.22 -8.15 -3.34
CA LYS A 29 21.25 -7.47 -4.09
C LYS A 29 21.68 -6.22 -3.32
N SER A 30 22.82 -6.32 -2.64
CA SER A 30 23.41 -5.15 -1.98
C SER A 30 24.00 -4.19 -3.01
N ILE A 31 23.61 -2.91 -2.90
CA ILE A 31 24.18 -1.80 -3.66
C ILE A 31 24.79 -0.82 -2.65
N PRO A 32 26.08 -0.47 -2.79
CA PRO A 32 26.70 0.54 -1.95
C PRO A 32 25.92 1.84 -1.98
N VAL A 33 25.62 2.42 -0.81
CA VAL A 33 24.87 3.68 -0.71
C VAL A 33 25.53 4.83 -1.49
N VAL A 34 26.86 4.80 -1.67
CA VAL A 34 27.58 5.81 -2.46
C VAL A 34 27.12 5.83 -3.92
N ASP A 35 26.71 4.69 -4.47
CA ASP A 35 26.29 4.58 -5.86
C ASP A 35 24.91 5.21 -6.10
N THR A 36 24.13 5.48 -5.04
CA THR A 36 22.83 6.16 -5.17
C THR A 36 22.97 7.67 -5.40
N PHE A 37 24.15 8.25 -5.17
CA PHE A 37 24.41 9.69 -5.39
C PHE A 37 25.71 9.98 -6.13
N PHE A 38 26.54 8.97 -6.39
CA PHE A 38 27.80 9.10 -7.12
C PHE A 38 27.99 7.95 -8.10
N LEU A 39 27.67 8.19 -9.38
CA LEU A 39 27.93 7.25 -10.46
C LEU A 39 29.13 7.72 -11.30
N PRO A 40 30.02 6.82 -11.73
CA PRO A 40 31.11 7.18 -12.63
C PRO A 40 30.53 7.64 -13.97
N ARG A 41 31.12 8.67 -14.56
CA ARG A 41 30.63 9.26 -15.83
C ARG A 41 31.28 8.59 -17.05
N PRO A 42 30.59 8.53 -18.20
CA PRO A 42 29.18 8.91 -18.39
C PRO A 42 28.23 7.89 -17.77
N PHE A 43 27.04 8.31 -17.36
CA PHE A 43 25.96 7.42 -16.95
C PHE A 43 24.63 7.91 -17.53
N SER A 44 23.67 7.02 -17.68
CA SER A 44 22.31 7.35 -18.14
C SER A 44 21.25 6.51 -17.42
N SER A 45 20.16 7.17 -17.02
CA SER A 45 19.03 6.56 -16.33
C SER A 45 17.72 7.16 -16.87
N ASN A 46 16.62 6.44 -16.70
CA ASN A 46 15.28 6.85 -17.15
C ASN A 46 14.30 6.73 -15.98
N LEU A 47 13.34 7.66 -15.88
CA LEU A 47 12.29 7.65 -14.86
C LEU A 47 11.22 6.58 -15.10
N SER A 48 11.14 6.05 -16.32
CA SER A 48 10.34 4.85 -16.64
C SER A 48 11.05 3.54 -16.28
N ASP A 49 12.35 3.59 -15.94
CA ASP A 49 13.15 2.44 -15.54
C ASP A 49 13.50 2.51 -14.03
N SER A 50 13.87 1.37 -13.45
CA SER A 50 14.41 1.33 -12.09
C SER A 50 15.84 1.89 -12.03
N PHE A 51 16.24 2.38 -10.85
CA PHE A 51 17.60 2.80 -10.51
C PHE A 51 18.60 1.70 -10.83
N VAL A 52 18.22 0.44 -10.59
CA VAL A 52 19.03 -0.73 -10.95
C VAL A 52 19.03 -1.04 -12.44
N GLN A 53 18.60 -0.14 -13.32
CA GLN A 53 18.84 -0.23 -14.76
C GLN A 53 19.70 0.93 -15.26
N THR A 54 20.30 1.69 -14.34
CA THR A 54 21.16 2.81 -14.70
C THR A 54 22.42 2.27 -15.38
N ASP A 55 22.64 2.72 -16.62
CA ASP A 55 23.86 2.41 -17.36
C ASP A 55 24.99 3.29 -16.83
N ALA A 56 26.05 2.67 -16.34
CA ALA A 56 27.24 3.31 -15.80
C ALA A 56 28.46 2.41 -16.05
N PRO A 57 29.67 2.96 -16.21
CA PRO A 57 30.87 2.17 -16.45
C PRO A 57 31.37 1.44 -15.19
N GLY A 58 32.07 0.34 -15.41
CA GLY A 58 32.82 -0.37 -14.37
C GLY A 58 31.94 -1.20 -13.43
N PRO A 59 32.45 -1.53 -12.23
CA PRO A 59 31.76 -2.41 -11.28
C PRO A 59 30.40 -1.86 -10.81
N VAL A 60 30.24 -0.54 -10.73
CA VAL A 60 28.99 0.11 -10.33
C VAL A 60 27.88 -0.23 -11.32
N GLY A 61 28.12 -0.05 -12.61
CA GLY A 61 27.15 -0.44 -13.64
C GLY A 61 26.77 -1.91 -13.58
N ALA A 62 27.74 -2.80 -13.33
CA ALA A 62 27.48 -4.23 -13.18
C ALA A 62 26.67 -4.57 -11.90
N GLN A 63 26.75 -3.74 -10.86
CA GLN A 63 25.95 -3.88 -9.64
C GLN A 63 24.54 -3.31 -9.81
N SER A 64 24.41 -2.23 -10.59
CA SER A 64 23.16 -1.54 -10.91
C SER A 64 22.54 -2.00 -12.23
N GLN A 65 22.79 -3.23 -12.69
CA GLN A 65 21.99 -3.85 -13.74
C GLN A 65 20.83 -4.59 -13.10
N ALA A 66 19.67 -4.61 -13.79
CA ALA A 66 18.48 -5.21 -13.25
C ALA A 66 18.81 -6.66 -13.02
N ASP A 67 18.86 -7.06 -11.76
CA ASP A 67 18.87 -8.44 -11.39
C ASP A 67 17.41 -8.84 -11.17
N PRO A 68 16.67 -9.24 -12.22
CA PRO A 68 15.27 -9.67 -12.06
C PRO A 68 15.17 -10.90 -11.16
N SER A 69 16.27 -11.57 -10.85
CA SER A 69 16.29 -12.75 -10.00
C SER A 69 16.38 -12.42 -8.50
N SER A 70 16.78 -11.21 -8.14
CA SER A 70 16.86 -10.75 -6.75
C SER A 70 15.53 -10.10 -6.33
N PRO A 71 14.81 -10.65 -5.33
CA PRO A 71 13.57 -10.03 -4.84
C PRO A 71 13.79 -8.72 -4.09
N TYR A 72 14.99 -8.50 -3.55
CA TYR A 72 15.29 -7.32 -2.74
C TYR A 72 16.52 -6.58 -3.26
N ILE A 73 16.46 -5.26 -3.24
CA ILE A 73 17.61 -4.36 -3.43
C ILE A 73 17.90 -3.69 -2.09
N CYS A 74 19.10 -3.89 -1.54
CA CYS A 74 19.50 -3.36 -0.23
C CYS A 74 20.50 -2.23 -0.39
N PHE A 75 20.19 -1.06 0.18
CA PHE A 75 21.10 0.07 0.29
C PHE A 75 21.65 0.26 1.71
N ASP A 76 21.12 -0.50 2.67
CA ASP A 76 21.45 -0.39 4.09
C ASP A 76 21.34 -1.76 4.79
N ASP A 77 22.17 -1.96 5.82
CA ASP A 77 22.17 -3.17 6.65
C ASP A 77 20.86 -3.35 7.42
N GLU A 78 20.17 -2.26 7.78
CA GLU A 78 18.86 -2.31 8.43
C GLU A 78 17.85 -3.08 7.57
N PHE A 79 17.76 -2.74 6.28
CA PHE A 79 16.83 -3.40 5.37
C PHE A 79 17.28 -4.84 5.07
N ALA A 80 18.58 -5.06 4.85
CA ALA A 80 19.12 -6.40 4.63
C ALA A 80 18.83 -7.36 5.80
N ALA A 81 18.91 -6.85 7.04
CA ALA A 81 18.56 -7.62 8.23
C ALA A 81 17.05 -7.90 8.31
N LEU A 82 16.21 -7.00 7.82
CA LEU A 82 14.76 -7.11 7.84
C LEU A 82 14.22 -8.18 6.87
N VAL A 83 14.77 -8.25 5.65
CA VAL A 83 14.25 -9.07 4.53
C VAL A 83 14.96 -10.42 4.34
N GLN A 84 15.02 -11.21 5.42
CA GLN A 84 15.69 -12.52 5.38
C GLN A 84 14.81 -13.67 4.87
N GLY A 85 13.49 -13.49 4.84
CA GLY A 85 12.55 -14.51 4.37
C GLY A 85 12.51 -14.59 2.84
N GLU A 86 12.40 -15.80 2.30
CA GLU A 86 12.10 -15.99 0.87
C GLU A 86 10.65 -15.55 0.57
N PRO A 87 10.39 -14.82 -0.53
CA PRO A 87 9.03 -14.55 -0.95
C PRO A 87 8.26 -15.82 -1.29
N VAL A 88 7.04 -15.93 -0.77
CA VAL A 88 6.12 -17.04 -1.05
C VAL A 88 4.98 -16.53 -1.93
N LEU A 89 4.81 -17.14 -3.11
CA LEU A 89 3.66 -16.89 -3.98
C LEU A 89 2.42 -17.55 -3.38
N ALA A 90 1.51 -16.74 -2.85
CA ALA A 90 0.29 -17.21 -2.19
C ALA A 90 -0.87 -17.37 -3.19
N VAL A 91 -0.99 -16.46 -4.15
CA VAL A 91 -2.02 -16.48 -5.21
C VAL A 91 -1.37 -16.21 -6.55
N ASN A 92 -1.80 -16.95 -7.58
CA ASN A 92 -1.47 -16.71 -8.98
C ASN A 92 -2.70 -16.99 -9.83
N GLN A 93 -3.43 -15.94 -10.16
CA GLN A 93 -4.71 -15.99 -10.86
C GLN A 93 -4.77 -14.90 -11.91
N SER A 94 -5.12 -15.25 -13.14
CA SER A 94 -5.22 -14.28 -14.24
C SER A 94 -6.21 -13.16 -13.93
N GLY A 95 -5.84 -11.92 -14.25
CA GLY A 95 -6.68 -10.73 -14.06
C GLY A 95 -6.10 -9.77 -13.03
N LEU A 96 -6.88 -8.74 -12.68
CA LEU A 96 -6.50 -7.72 -11.70
C LEU A 96 -6.87 -8.20 -10.29
N THR A 97 -6.33 -9.34 -9.87
CA THR A 97 -6.74 -10.01 -8.62
C THR A 97 -6.28 -9.30 -7.36
N ALA A 98 -5.20 -8.54 -7.43
CA ALA A 98 -4.58 -7.85 -6.30
C ALA A 98 -4.11 -6.47 -6.75
N PHE A 99 -5.06 -5.58 -7.01
CA PHE A 99 -4.79 -4.25 -7.55
C PHE A 99 -4.60 -3.21 -6.45
N GLU A 100 -5.50 -3.15 -5.48
CA GLU A 100 -5.56 -2.06 -4.51
C GLU A 100 -5.94 -2.53 -3.09
N ALA A 101 -5.82 -1.60 -2.15
CA ALA A 101 -5.98 -1.80 -0.72
C ALA A 101 -5.00 -2.81 -0.10
N GLY A 102 -5.06 -2.94 1.21
CA GLY A 102 -4.24 -3.86 1.97
C GLY A 102 -4.58 -3.72 3.43
N ALA A 103 -5.72 -4.27 3.82
CA ALA A 103 -6.27 -4.13 5.17
C ALA A 103 -6.12 -5.44 5.95
N TRP A 104 -5.20 -5.46 6.91
CA TRP A 104 -4.92 -6.65 7.72
C TRP A 104 -5.87 -6.76 8.93
N ALA A 105 -6.61 -7.86 9.02
CA ALA A 105 -7.43 -8.23 10.17
C ALA A 105 -6.69 -9.30 11.02
N PRO A 106 -6.21 -8.97 12.23
CA PRO A 106 -5.35 -9.83 13.03
C PRO A 106 -6.06 -11.09 13.58
N GLU A 107 -7.35 -11.02 13.90
CA GLU A 107 -8.12 -12.09 14.54
C GLU A 107 -8.29 -13.31 13.64
N GLY A 108 -8.36 -13.09 12.33
CA GLY A 108 -8.41 -14.14 11.31
C GLY A 108 -7.08 -14.37 10.59
N ASN A 109 -6.05 -13.56 10.88
CA ASN A 109 -4.84 -13.44 10.08
C ASN A 109 -5.19 -13.35 8.58
N ALA A 110 -5.99 -12.36 8.22
CA ALA A 110 -6.51 -12.17 6.85
C ALA A 110 -6.14 -10.79 6.32
N VAL A 111 -5.99 -10.64 5.01
CA VAL A 111 -5.73 -9.36 4.36
C VAL A 111 -6.81 -9.10 3.32
N PHE A 112 -7.66 -8.11 3.56
CA PHE A 112 -8.69 -7.67 2.62
C PHE A 112 -8.03 -6.82 1.53
N HIS A 113 -8.41 -7.07 0.28
CA HIS A 113 -7.87 -6.38 -0.91
C HIS A 113 -8.92 -6.30 -2.03
N LEU A 114 -8.52 -5.67 -3.15
CA LEU A 114 -9.33 -5.55 -4.36
C LEU A 114 -8.97 -6.58 -5.45
N ASP A 115 -9.97 -7.33 -5.94
CA ASP A 115 -9.92 -8.22 -7.11
C ASP A 115 -10.93 -7.77 -8.17
N ASN A 116 -10.45 -7.39 -9.36
CA ASN A 116 -11.25 -7.01 -10.54
C ASN A 116 -12.44 -6.06 -10.22
N GLY A 117 -12.22 -5.09 -9.33
CA GLY A 117 -13.25 -4.12 -8.93
C GLY A 117 -14.20 -4.62 -7.84
N THR A 118 -13.87 -5.70 -7.14
CA THR A 118 -14.64 -6.24 -6.00
C THR A 118 -13.74 -6.48 -4.79
N VAL A 119 -14.26 -6.29 -3.58
CA VAL A 119 -13.49 -6.61 -2.36
C VAL A 119 -13.43 -8.12 -2.17
N THR A 120 -12.22 -8.62 -1.92
CA THR A 120 -11.92 -10.03 -1.65
C THR A 120 -11.24 -10.22 -0.31
N THR A 121 -11.42 -11.43 0.23
CA THR A 121 -10.88 -11.87 1.52
C THR A 121 -10.05 -13.14 1.36
N PRO A 122 -8.74 -13.05 1.08
CA PRO A 122 -7.86 -14.17 1.31
C PRO A 122 -7.65 -14.30 2.82
N ALA A 123 -8.09 -15.42 3.38
CA ALA A 123 -7.49 -15.85 4.64
C ALA A 123 -6.05 -16.28 4.31
N LEU A 124 -5.04 -15.86 5.07
CA LEU A 124 -3.65 -16.30 4.86
C LEU A 124 -3.48 -17.83 4.98
N HIS A 125 -4.54 -18.55 5.38
CA HIS A 125 -4.58 -20.00 5.57
C HIS A 125 -5.71 -20.73 4.84
N THR A 126 -6.60 -20.05 4.09
CA THR A 126 -7.70 -20.71 3.37
C THR A 126 -7.83 -20.15 1.95
N THR A 127 -8.26 -20.98 1.01
CA THR A 127 -8.52 -20.58 -0.39
C THR A 127 -9.95 -20.07 -0.60
N GLN A 128 -10.65 -19.69 0.47
CA GLN A 128 -12.05 -19.28 0.38
C GLN A 128 -12.12 -17.78 0.15
N THR A 129 -12.58 -17.38 -1.03
CA THR A 129 -12.78 -15.97 -1.41
C THR A 129 -14.27 -15.67 -1.45
N GLN A 130 -14.70 -14.61 -0.78
CA GLN A 130 -16.04 -14.03 -0.93
C GLN A 130 -15.94 -12.69 -1.65
N LEU A 131 -16.80 -12.49 -2.65
CA LEU A 131 -16.87 -11.27 -3.47
C LEU A 131 -18.00 -10.37 -2.96
N LEU A 132 -17.72 -9.07 -2.85
CA LEU A 132 -18.70 -8.05 -2.48
C LEU A 132 -18.97 -7.08 -3.65
N PRO A 133 -20.24 -6.84 -4.02
CA PRO A 133 -20.60 -5.96 -5.13
C PRO A 133 -20.57 -4.49 -4.69
N LEU A 134 -19.39 -3.90 -4.63
CA LEU A 134 -19.18 -2.49 -4.31
C LEU A 134 -18.79 -1.70 -5.57
N ALA A 135 -19.14 -0.42 -5.64
CA ALA A 135 -18.86 0.42 -6.82
C ALA A 135 -17.39 0.87 -6.82
N ASN A 136 -16.53 0.14 -7.56
CA ASN A 136 -15.09 0.39 -7.63
C ASN A 136 -14.46 0.63 -6.25
N PRO A 137 -14.47 -0.38 -5.37
CA PRO A 137 -13.73 -0.28 -4.12
C PRO A 137 -12.26 -0.01 -4.44
N ASN A 138 -11.64 0.79 -3.59
CA ASN A 138 -10.26 1.20 -3.77
C ASN A 138 -9.48 0.89 -2.50
N GLY A 139 -8.96 1.88 -1.78
CA GLY A 139 -8.27 1.72 -0.50
C GLY A 139 -9.13 1.18 0.65
N GLY A 140 -8.45 0.61 1.64
CA GLY A 140 -9.11 0.00 2.79
C GLY A 140 -8.25 -0.10 4.04
N TYR A 141 -8.92 -0.18 5.18
CA TYR A 141 -8.31 -0.21 6.51
C TYR A 141 -9.11 -1.10 7.46
N TYR A 142 -8.45 -1.91 8.29
CA TYR A 142 -9.12 -2.66 9.34
C TYR A 142 -8.98 -1.95 10.68
N PHE A 143 -10.05 -1.84 11.46
CA PHE A 143 -10.00 -1.30 12.80
C PHE A 143 -11.11 -1.88 13.67
N ASN A 144 -10.74 -2.40 14.84
CA ASN A 144 -11.61 -2.79 15.95
C ASN A 144 -12.79 -3.69 15.53
N GLY A 145 -12.52 -4.78 14.79
CA GLY A 145 -13.55 -5.72 14.35
C GLY A 145 -14.23 -5.36 13.04
N THR A 146 -13.87 -4.24 12.41
CA THR A 146 -14.55 -3.72 11.20
C THR A 146 -13.53 -3.40 10.12
N VAL A 147 -13.86 -3.76 8.88
CA VAL A 147 -13.10 -3.32 7.71
C VAL A 147 -13.77 -2.09 7.13
N TYR A 148 -13.00 -1.08 6.79
CA TYR A 148 -13.43 0.16 6.15
C TYR A 148 -12.87 0.15 4.74
N PHE A 149 -13.71 0.39 3.74
CA PHE A 149 -13.28 0.61 2.37
C PHE A 149 -13.77 1.96 1.90
N VAL A 150 -12.93 2.65 1.12
CA VAL A 150 -13.38 3.76 0.29
C VAL A 150 -13.73 3.23 -1.10
N LEU A 151 -14.73 3.86 -1.70
CA LEU A 151 -15.21 3.58 -3.05
C LEU A 151 -14.83 4.75 -3.95
N ALA A 152 -14.20 4.45 -5.09
CA ALA A 152 -13.94 5.45 -6.12
C ALA A 152 -15.25 5.92 -6.80
N GLY A 153 -16.31 5.12 -6.72
CA GLY A 153 -17.61 5.43 -7.31
C GLY A 153 -17.71 4.96 -8.75
N SER A 154 -18.55 5.61 -9.54
CA SER A 154 -18.80 5.33 -10.97
C SER A 154 -19.19 6.62 -11.69
N PRO A 155 -19.44 6.63 -13.01
CA PRO A 155 -19.98 7.81 -13.68
C PRO A 155 -21.28 8.36 -13.06
N ASP A 156 -22.10 7.50 -12.45
CA ASP A 156 -23.44 7.84 -11.95
C ASP A 156 -23.51 7.98 -10.41
N ALA A 157 -22.42 7.71 -9.70
CA ALA A 157 -22.36 7.76 -8.25
C ALA A 157 -20.96 8.19 -7.79
N GLY A 158 -20.88 9.21 -6.94
CA GLY A 158 -19.63 9.67 -6.36
C GLY A 158 -19.00 8.68 -5.39
N GLY A 159 -17.81 9.03 -4.91
CA GLY A 159 -17.09 8.23 -3.93
C GLY A 159 -17.76 8.18 -2.56
N SER A 160 -17.59 7.07 -1.84
CA SER A 160 -18.18 6.86 -0.52
C SER A 160 -17.31 5.97 0.38
N ILE A 161 -17.62 5.93 1.68
CA ILE A 161 -16.98 5.07 2.67
C ILE A 161 -17.99 4.01 3.11
N VAL A 162 -17.60 2.75 3.03
CA VAL A 162 -18.39 1.61 3.51
C VAL A 162 -17.66 0.89 4.64
N THR A 163 -18.42 0.45 5.63
CA THR A 163 -17.98 -0.51 6.62
C THR A 163 -18.36 -1.91 6.19
N ILE A 164 -17.56 -2.91 6.55
CA ILE A 164 -17.77 -4.32 6.23
C ILE A 164 -17.53 -5.12 7.51
N ASN A 165 -18.51 -5.92 7.89
CA ASN A 165 -18.32 -6.94 8.93
C ASN A 165 -17.47 -8.08 8.35
N PRO A 166 -16.27 -8.36 8.89
CA PRO A 166 -15.36 -9.35 8.32
C PRO A 166 -15.87 -10.81 8.44
N THR A 167 -16.94 -11.05 9.20
CA THR A 167 -17.54 -12.39 9.39
C THR A 167 -18.86 -12.55 8.64
N THR A 168 -19.77 -11.57 8.74
CA THR A 168 -21.09 -11.65 8.09
C THR A 168 -21.08 -11.09 6.67
N PHE A 169 -20.06 -10.29 6.33
CA PHE A 169 -19.95 -9.55 5.07
C PHE A 169 -21.08 -8.54 4.85
N GLU A 170 -21.81 -8.19 5.91
CA GLU A 170 -22.76 -7.07 5.88
C GLU A 170 -22.00 -5.76 5.70
N THR A 171 -22.60 -4.87 4.90
CA THR A 171 -21.98 -3.60 4.50
C THR A 171 -22.90 -2.42 4.82
N ASP A 172 -22.35 -1.37 5.43
CA ASP A 172 -23.06 -0.11 5.68
C ASP A 172 -22.27 1.08 5.14
N GLU A 173 -22.90 1.92 4.31
CA GLU A 173 -22.32 3.18 3.85
C GLU A 173 -22.44 4.26 4.95
N ILE A 174 -21.31 4.90 5.29
CA ILE A 174 -21.23 5.83 6.43
C ILE A 174 -20.90 7.29 6.03
N VAL A 175 -20.32 7.51 4.86
CA VAL A 175 -20.03 8.84 4.30
C VAL A 175 -20.16 8.76 2.78
N ASN A 176 -20.94 9.64 2.16
CA ASN A 176 -21.10 9.67 0.69
C ASN A 176 -21.23 11.08 0.11
N SER A 177 -21.26 12.12 0.95
CA SER A 177 -21.46 13.49 0.51
C SER A 177 -20.95 14.51 1.51
N TYR A 178 -20.64 15.71 1.00
CA TYR A 178 -20.37 16.91 1.78
C TYR A 178 -21.46 17.96 1.52
N PHE A 179 -22.36 18.18 2.49
CA PHE A 179 -23.54 19.05 2.32
C PHE A 179 -24.36 18.77 1.05
N GLY A 180 -24.47 17.49 0.67
CA GLY A 180 -25.19 17.04 -0.53
C GLY A 180 -24.38 17.08 -1.83
N LEU A 181 -23.13 17.52 -1.80
CA LEU A 181 -22.20 17.42 -2.93
C LEU A 181 -21.52 16.04 -2.92
N GLN A 182 -21.39 15.41 -4.09
CA GLN A 182 -20.76 14.10 -4.19
C GLN A 182 -19.24 14.23 -4.33
N TYR A 183 -18.51 13.27 -3.77
CA TYR A 183 -17.07 13.15 -4.01
C TYR A 183 -16.83 12.69 -5.46
N PRO A 184 -15.83 13.23 -6.18
CA PRO A 184 -15.45 12.67 -7.48
C PRO A 184 -15.07 11.19 -7.36
N SER A 185 -14.07 10.91 -6.50
CA SER A 185 -13.67 9.56 -6.10
C SER A 185 -12.97 9.63 -4.74
N LEU A 186 -13.10 8.58 -3.95
CA LEU A 186 -12.28 8.37 -2.76
C LEU A 186 -11.23 7.30 -3.06
N ASP A 187 -10.03 7.49 -2.52
CA ASP A 187 -8.85 6.71 -2.93
C ASP A 187 -8.33 5.82 -1.81
N ASP A 188 -7.93 6.41 -0.67
CA ASP A 188 -7.35 5.68 0.46
C ASP A 188 -7.88 6.17 1.82
N ILE A 189 -7.81 5.33 2.86
CA ILE A 189 -8.31 5.63 4.22
C ILE A 189 -7.42 5.08 5.33
N ALA A 190 -7.29 5.85 6.43
CA ALA A 190 -6.67 5.40 7.66
C ALA A 190 -7.43 5.90 8.89
N LEU A 191 -7.42 5.08 9.95
CA LEU A 191 -8.12 5.37 11.20
C LEU A 191 -7.15 5.62 12.34
N VAL A 192 -7.57 6.47 13.28
CA VAL A 192 -6.85 6.78 14.50
C VAL A 192 -7.67 6.32 15.71
N PRO A 193 -7.12 5.45 16.59
CA PRO A 193 -7.78 5.04 17.81
C PRO A 193 -7.90 6.20 18.80
N PRO A 194 -8.91 6.20 19.69
CA PRO A 194 -9.00 7.19 20.74
C PRO A 194 -7.79 7.15 21.66
N ARG A 195 -7.42 8.31 22.19
CA ARG A 195 -6.46 8.42 23.28
C ARG A 195 -6.93 7.60 24.46
N SER A 196 -6.19 6.54 24.76
CA SER A 196 -6.54 5.53 25.75
C SER A 196 -5.29 5.10 26.52
N LYS A 197 -5.42 4.10 27.41
CA LYS A 197 -4.24 3.49 28.04
C LYS A 197 -3.38 2.75 27.02
N SER A 198 -4.00 2.15 26.01
CA SER A 198 -3.33 1.45 24.91
C SER A 198 -2.66 2.44 23.96
N HIS A 199 -3.29 3.60 23.74
CA HIS A 199 -2.82 4.65 22.82
C HIS A 199 -2.65 6.00 23.52
N PRO A 200 -1.69 6.15 24.44
CA PRO A 200 -1.59 7.33 25.31
C PRO A 200 -1.24 8.63 24.56
N GLN A 201 -0.64 8.52 23.38
CA GLN A 201 -0.19 9.65 22.57
C GLN A 201 -1.12 10.00 21.40
N SER A 202 -2.20 9.24 21.21
CA SER A 202 -3.10 9.46 20.08
C SER A 202 -3.62 10.90 20.05
N CYS A 203 -3.68 11.46 18.85
CA CYS A 203 -4.28 12.77 18.58
C CYS A 203 -5.80 12.79 18.76
N ALA A 204 -6.47 11.64 18.72
CA ALA A 204 -7.92 11.55 18.82
C ALA A 204 -8.33 11.65 20.30
N VAL A 205 -8.95 12.76 20.69
CA VAL A 205 -9.30 13.05 22.09
C VAL A 205 -10.74 12.62 22.41
N ASN A 206 -11.16 12.70 23.68
CA ASN A 206 -12.56 12.48 24.09
C ASN A 206 -13.19 11.12 23.72
N GLY A 207 -12.37 10.08 23.52
CA GLY A 207 -12.86 8.76 23.11
C GLY A 207 -13.33 8.71 21.64
N GLU A 208 -12.83 9.63 20.81
CA GLU A 208 -13.13 9.69 19.37
C GLU A 208 -12.28 8.70 18.58
N VAL A 209 -12.89 8.07 17.58
CA VAL A 209 -12.15 7.46 16.45
C VAL A 209 -12.17 8.51 15.35
N GLU A 210 -11.01 8.76 14.75
CA GLU A 210 -10.88 9.71 13.65
C GLU A 210 -10.56 8.94 12.38
N MET A 211 -11.22 9.28 11.28
CA MET A 211 -10.98 8.70 9.96
C MET A 211 -10.41 9.79 9.06
N ILE A 212 -9.23 9.60 8.48
CA ILE A 212 -8.70 10.47 7.42
C ILE A 212 -8.68 9.68 6.13
N PHE A 213 -9.21 10.28 5.06
CA PHE A 213 -9.30 9.66 3.75
C PHE A 213 -9.01 10.66 2.63
N SER A 214 -8.49 10.17 1.51
CA SER A 214 -8.19 10.99 0.33
C SER A 214 -9.36 11.04 -0.63
N CYS A 215 -9.54 12.23 -1.21
CA CYS A 215 -10.49 12.50 -2.29
C CYS A 215 -9.69 12.96 -3.51
N LEU A 216 -9.79 12.21 -4.60
CA LEU A 216 -9.00 12.38 -5.82
C LEU A 216 -9.93 12.40 -7.04
N ASP A 217 -9.73 13.37 -7.94
CA ASP A 217 -10.40 13.38 -9.23
C ASP A 217 -9.68 12.47 -10.23
N PHE A 218 -10.15 11.22 -10.36
CA PHE A 218 -9.60 10.27 -11.33
C PHE A 218 -9.86 10.67 -12.79
N ASN A 219 -10.81 11.57 -13.08
CA ASN A 219 -11.02 12.07 -14.45
C ASN A 219 -9.79 12.82 -14.98
N ALA A 220 -8.98 13.41 -14.10
CA ALA A 220 -7.73 14.06 -14.46
C ALA A 220 -6.69 13.08 -15.07
N TYR A 221 -6.85 11.78 -14.81
CA TYR A 221 -6.06 10.69 -15.40
C TYR A 221 -6.77 10.00 -16.58
N GLY A 222 -7.93 10.51 -17.00
CA GLY A 222 -8.69 9.98 -18.14
C GLY A 222 -9.65 8.83 -17.80
N TYR A 223 -9.87 8.53 -16.51
CA TYR A 223 -10.87 7.54 -16.10
C TYR A 223 -12.27 8.16 -16.04
N PRO A 224 -13.32 7.47 -16.53
CA PRO A 224 -14.68 8.00 -16.54
C PRO A 224 -15.34 7.81 -15.17
N PHE A 225 -15.22 8.79 -14.28
CA PHE A 225 -15.86 8.79 -12.97
C PHE A 225 -16.83 9.97 -12.81
N HIS A 226 -17.50 10.06 -11.65
CA HIS A 226 -18.35 11.19 -11.32
C HIS A 226 -17.59 12.51 -11.49
N THR A 227 -18.24 13.51 -12.05
CA THR A 227 -17.63 14.83 -12.22
C THR A 227 -17.45 15.48 -10.85
N PRO A 228 -16.30 16.11 -10.55
CA PRO A 228 -16.06 16.66 -9.20
C PRO A 228 -17.08 17.73 -8.78
N ASP A 229 -17.85 17.46 -7.71
CA ASP A 229 -18.63 18.50 -7.02
C ASP A 229 -17.82 19.17 -5.89
N VAL A 230 -16.74 18.52 -5.44
CA VAL A 230 -15.82 18.99 -4.39
C VAL A 230 -14.36 18.89 -4.86
N PRO A 231 -13.43 19.71 -4.32
CA PRO A 231 -12.03 19.68 -4.74
C PRO A 231 -11.29 18.45 -4.20
N ASN A 232 -10.17 18.10 -4.85
CA ASN A 232 -9.17 17.19 -4.29
C ASN A 232 -8.76 17.67 -2.90
N SER A 233 -8.71 16.76 -1.93
CA SER A 233 -8.35 17.06 -0.54
C SER A 233 -8.17 15.77 0.26
N TYR A 234 -7.49 15.85 1.40
CA TYR A 234 -7.71 14.89 2.48
C TYR A 234 -8.85 15.37 3.37
N TRP A 235 -9.78 14.48 3.68
CA TRP A 235 -10.94 14.72 4.49
C TRP A 235 -10.82 13.98 5.81
N LYS A 236 -11.45 14.53 6.85
CA LYS A 236 -11.57 13.91 8.17
C LYS A 236 -13.03 13.74 8.56
N PHE A 237 -13.38 12.54 9.00
CA PHE A 237 -14.68 12.21 9.57
C PHE A 237 -14.53 11.68 11.00
N THR A 238 -15.34 12.24 11.90
CA THR A 238 -15.42 11.82 13.31
C THR A 238 -16.81 11.24 13.56
N PRO A 239 -16.99 9.90 13.60
CA PRO A 239 -18.33 9.30 13.72
C PRO A 239 -19.09 9.70 14.98
N ARG A 240 -18.38 9.83 16.12
CA ARG A 240 -18.98 10.16 17.42
C ARG A 240 -19.70 11.51 17.40
N THR A 241 -19.11 12.51 16.77
CA THR A 241 -19.62 13.88 16.70
C THR A 241 -20.29 14.19 15.36
N GLN A 242 -20.29 13.24 14.42
CA GLN A 242 -20.75 13.38 13.05
C GLN A 242 -20.13 14.60 12.34
N THR A 243 -18.85 14.88 12.65
CA THR A 243 -18.13 16.01 12.07
C THR A 243 -17.35 15.56 10.84
N LEU A 244 -17.62 16.20 9.70
CA LEU A 244 -16.94 15.96 8.43
C LEU A 244 -16.35 17.27 7.91
N ARG A 245 -15.06 17.27 7.56
CA ARG A 245 -14.39 18.44 6.98
C ARG A 245 -13.16 18.07 6.17
N ALA A 246 -12.84 18.88 5.16
CA ALA A 246 -11.51 18.88 4.55
C ALA A 246 -10.46 19.31 5.59
N VAL A 247 -9.27 18.70 5.54
CA VAL A 247 -8.16 18.97 6.47
C VAL A 247 -6.85 19.35 5.77
N LEU A 248 -6.71 19.06 4.48
CA LEU A 248 -5.58 19.52 3.64
C LEU A 248 -6.13 20.06 2.32
N ASP A 249 -5.80 21.30 1.98
CA ASP A 249 -6.28 21.92 0.73
C ASP A 249 -5.37 21.61 -0.47
N ARG A 250 -5.73 22.11 -1.65
CA ARG A 250 -4.96 21.89 -2.90
C ARG A 250 -3.62 22.64 -2.95
N ALA A 251 -3.41 23.65 -2.11
CA ALA A 251 -2.11 24.30 -1.99
C ALA A 251 -1.14 23.45 -1.16
N ASP A 252 -1.67 22.65 -0.23
CA ASP A 252 -0.92 21.62 0.46
C ASP A 252 -0.71 20.37 -0.42
N ILE A 253 -1.76 19.74 -0.93
CA ILE A 253 -1.64 18.53 -1.77
C ILE A 253 -2.59 18.64 -2.95
N LEU A 254 -2.06 18.66 -4.17
CA LEU A 254 -2.80 18.82 -5.41
C LEU A 254 -3.52 17.53 -5.84
N PHE A 255 -2.82 16.40 -5.75
CA PHE A 255 -3.32 15.06 -6.10
C PHE A 255 -3.10 14.11 -4.92
N PRO A 256 -4.03 14.06 -3.95
CA PRO A 256 -3.92 13.20 -2.78
C PRO A 256 -4.18 11.75 -3.15
N ASN A 257 -3.47 10.83 -2.49
CA ASN A 257 -3.63 9.39 -2.67
C ASN A 257 -3.49 8.72 -1.28
N GLY A 258 -2.40 8.02 -1.00
CA GLY A 258 -2.15 7.29 0.22
C GLY A 258 -2.16 8.13 1.50
N VAL A 259 -2.62 7.51 2.60
CA VAL A 259 -2.73 8.10 3.94
C VAL A 259 -2.26 7.10 4.99
N ALA A 260 -1.38 7.53 5.91
CA ALA A 260 -0.90 6.69 7.00
C ALA A 260 -0.54 7.46 8.26
N PHE A 261 -0.52 6.78 9.40
CA PHE A 261 -0.08 7.32 10.68
C PHE A 261 1.13 6.58 11.21
N ASP A 262 2.00 7.29 11.94
CA ASP A 262 2.98 6.64 12.80
C ASP A 262 2.31 5.78 13.89
N LYS A 263 3.07 4.91 14.55
CA LYS A 263 2.55 4.02 15.59
C LYS A 263 1.82 4.76 16.72
N ASN A 264 2.27 5.97 17.05
CA ASN A 264 1.73 6.76 18.16
C ASN A 264 0.58 7.69 17.74
N PHE A 265 0.23 7.72 16.44
CA PHE A 265 -0.80 8.60 15.87
C PHE A 265 -0.57 10.08 16.21
N THR A 266 0.69 10.49 16.12
CA THR A 266 1.16 11.87 16.32
C THR A 266 1.60 12.55 15.02
N THR A 267 1.82 11.75 13.97
CA THR A 267 2.26 12.19 12.65
C THR A 267 1.39 11.55 11.57
N LEU A 268 0.85 12.37 10.69
CA LEU A 268 0.18 11.96 9.46
C LEU A 268 1.20 11.98 8.32
N TYR A 269 1.22 10.92 7.52
CA TYR A 269 1.92 10.83 6.25
C TYR A 269 0.90 10.83 5.11
N ALA A 270 1.15 11.63 4.09
CA ALA A 270 0.29 11.80 2.93
C ALA A 270 1.13 11.77 1.65
N SER A 271 0.68 11.02 0.64
CA SER A 271 1.32 10.98 -0.66
C SER A 271 0.68 11.93 -1.66
N GLU A 272 1.50 12.50 -2.53
CA GLU A 272 1.09 13.34 -3.64
C GLU A 272 1.45 12.69 -4.97
N THR A 273 0.44 12.35 -5.77
CA THR A 273 0.59 11.63 -7.03
C THR A 273 0.67 12.53 -8.26
N ALA A 274 1.02 13.80 -8.05
CA ALA A 274 1.22 14.79 -9.11
C ALA A 274 2.49 14.46 -9.93
N TYR A 275 2.42 13.50 -10.84
CA TYR A 275 3.56 13.08 -11.69
C TYR A 275 3.41 13.51 -13.16
N THR A 276 4.54 13.73 -13.81
CA THR A 276 4.69 14.44 -15.07
C THR A 276 4.19 13.69 -16.32
N ALA A 277 3.91 12.40 -16.22
CA ALA A 277 3.59 11.56 -17.39
C ALA A 277 2.09 11.54 -17.77
N THR A 278 1.17 11.85 -16.85
CA THR A 278 -0.24 11.42 -16.99
C THR A 278 -1.29 12.53 -16.89
N ILE A 279 -0.93 13.80 -16.71
CA ILE A 279 -1.90 14.88 -16.47
C ILE A 279 -2.04 15.81 -17.69
N GLY A 280 -3.16 15.67 -18.42
CA GLY A 280 -3.82 16.69 -19.29
C GLY A 280 -3.09 17.26 -20.53
N PRO A 281 -3.82 17.67 -21.60
CA PRO A 281 -3.45 17.51 -23.02
C PRO A 281 -2.30 18.39 -23.60
N SER A 282 -1.42 18.95 -22.77
CA SER A 282 -0.25 19.75 -23.19
C SER A 282 1.02 19.44 -22.39
N ASN A 283 1.11 18.20 -21.92
CA ASN A 283 1.97 17.62 -20.88
C ASN A 283 3.41 18.17 -20.88
N SER A 284 3.60 19.29 -20.19
CA SER A 284 4.87 19.81 -19.68
C SER A 284 4.60 20.34 -18.26
N SER A 285 4.32 19.40 -17.35
CA SER A 285 4.00 19.66 -15.94
C SER A 285 5.26 19.69 -15.06
N THR A 286 5.23 20.46 -13.97
CA THR A 286 6.26 20.58 -12.92
C THR A 286 5.83 19.93 -11.60
N GLY A 287 4.91 18.95 -11.65
CA GLY A 287 4.41 18.24 -10.47
C GLY A 287 5.53 17.57 -9.65
N PHE A 288 5.29 17.43 -8.34
CA PHE A 288 6.24 16.86 -7.40
C PHE A 288 5.67 15.57 -6.79
N PRO A 289 6.22 14.38 -7.10
CA PRO A 289 5.73 13.11 -6.57
C PRO A 289 6.25 12.91 -5.13
N GLY A 290 5.64 13.67 -4.23
CA GLY A 290 6.12 13.88 -2.86
C GLY A 290 5.44 12.97 -1.85
N ILE A 291 6.18 12.64 -0.80
CA ILE A 291 5.66 12.12 0.45
C ILE A 291 5.85 13.23 1.48
N TYR A 292 4.76 13.66 2.07
CA TYR A 292 4.76 14.71 3.09
C TYR A 292 4.36 14.13 4.43
N LYS A 293 4.84 14.75 5.50
CA LYS A 293 4.38 14.48 6.85
C LYS A 293 3.88 15.75 7.53
N TYR A 294 2.94 15.56 8.44
CA TYR A 294 2.30 16.61 9.21
C TYR A 294 2.28 16.20 10.68
N ARG A 295 2.59 17.13 11.57
CA ARG A 295 2.33 16.94 12.99
C ARG A 295 0.82 16.95 13.22
N LEU A 296 0.34 16.14 14.17
CA LEU A 296 -1.07 16.09 14.56
C LEU A 296 -1.28 16.74 15.92
N GLY A 297 -2.22 17.69 15.96
CA GLY A 297 -2.69 18.30 17.21
C GLY A 297 -3.87 17.51 17.78
N ASP A 298 -4.39 17.94 18.93
CA ASP A 298 -5.63 17.37 19.48
C ASP A 298 -6.77 17.44 18.45
N GLY A 299 -7.54 16.35 18.35
CA GLY A 299 -8.57 16.16 17.31
C GLY A 299 -7.98 15.85 15.93
N CYS A 300 -6.75 15.34 15.88
CA CYS A 300 -6.05 14.90 14.66
C CYS A 300 -6.05 15.92 13.53
N THR A 301 -5.78 17.19 13.85
CA THR A 301 -5.64 18.25 12.85
C THR A 301 -4.20 18.31 12.34
N PRO A 302 -3.95 18.11 11.03
CA PRO A 302 -2.62 18.26 10.42
C PRO A 302 -2.11 19.69 10.49
N HIS A 303 -0.84 19.86 10.81
CA HIS A 303 -0.10 21.12 10.76
C HIS A 303 1.39 20.86 10.54
N ASP A 304 2.19 21.92 10.37
CA ASP A 304 3.65 21.85 10.17
C ASP A 304 4.04 20.90 9.03
N LYS A 305 3.52 21.17 7.82
CA LYS A 305 3.85 20.41 6.61
C LYS A 305 5.37 20.34 6.41
N GLU A 306 5.89 19.13 6.30
CA GLU A 306 7.30 18.86 5.96
C GLU A 306 7.36 17.92 4.76
N LEU A 307 8.21 18.26 3.79
CA LEU A 307 8.59 17.30 2.74
C LEU A 307 9.42 16.20 3.39
N PHE A 308 8.88 14.99 3.42
CA PHE A 308 9.58 13.83 3.99
C PHE A 308 10.49 13.16 2.95
N ALA A 309 9.97 12.93 1.74
CA ALA A 309 10.72 12.31 0.66
C ALA A 309 10.10 12.60 -0.71
N MET A 310 10.86 12.27 -1.76
CA MET A 310 10.39 12.23 -3.15
C MET A 310 10.56 10.80 -3.67
N THR A 311 9.67 10.37 -4.55
CA THR A 311 9.87 9.12 -5.30
C THR A 311 10.88 9.32 -6.41
N ARG A 312 11.62 8.27 -6.77
CA ARG A 312 12.52 8.35 -7.94
C ARG A 312 11.73 8.13 -9.23
N GLY A 313 10.87 7.12 -9.27
CA GLY A 313 10.11 6.74 -10.47
C GLY A 313 8.60 6.67 -10.17
N GLY A 314 7.80 7.14 -11.12
CA GLY A 314 6.34 7.21 -10.98
C GLY A 314 5.93 8.14 -9.85
N ALA A 315 4.89 7.75 -9.11
CA ALA A 315 4.35 8.52 -7.99
C ALA A 315 4.17 7.63 -6.75
N PRO A 316 4.16 8.20 -5.53
CA PRO A 316 3.92 7.44 -4.32
C PRO A 316 2.43 7.13 -4.23
N ASP A 317 2.08 5.85 -4.38
CA ASP A 317 0.70 5.37 -4.29
C ASP A 317 0.38 4.99 -2.82
N GLY A 318 -0.06 3.75 -2.57
CA GLY A 318 -0.24 3.19 -1.24
C GLY A 318 0.97 3.40 -0.31
N ILE A 319 0.70 3.86 0.92
CA ILE A 319 1.70 4.21 1.95
C ILE A 319 1.35 3.62 3.31
N LYS A 320 2.28 2.93 3.97
CA LYS A 320 2.13 2.42 5.35
C LYS A 320 3.36 2.84 6.19
N VAL A 321 3.15 3.06 7.48
CA VAL A 321 4.24 3.35 8.43
C VAL A 321 4.29 2.25 9.47
N ASP A 322 5.47 1.69 9.65
CA ASP A 322 5.67 0.56 10.53
C ASP A 322 6.01 0.99 11.96
N ASP A 323 6.12 0.01 12.85
CA ASP A 323 6.33 0.21 14.28
C ASP A 323 7.67 0.83 14.67
N ARG A 324 8.65 0.83 13.74
CA ARG A 324 9.94 1.51 13.91
C ARG A 324 9.96 2.89 13.24
N GLY A 325 8.85 3.31 12.66
CA GLY A 325 8.71 4.57 11.95
C GLY A 325 9.29 4.55 10.53
N ARG A 326 9.59 3.37 9.98
CA ARG A 326 9.95 3.26 8.56
C ARG A 326 8.70 3.50 7.74
N VAL A 327 8.86 4.20 6.62
CA VAL A 327 7.79 4.56 5.70
C VAL A 327 7.92 3.72 4.44
N TRP A 328 6.86 3.01 4.10
CA TRP A 328 6.80 2.05 3.01
C TRP A 328 5.84 2.60 1.96
N THR A 329 6.27 2.72 0.71
CA THR A 329 5.46 3.26 -0.38
C THR A 329 5.58 2.43 -1.64
N ILE A 330 4.45 2.21 -2.30
CA ILE A 330 4.43 1.66 -3.65
C ILE A 330 4.80 2.76 -4.64
N GLU A 331 5.78 2.44 -5.49
CA GLU A 331 6.34 3.33 -6.51
C GLU A 331 6.60 2.50 -7.78
N ALA A 332 7.00 3.15 -8.87
CA ALA A 332 7.29 2.45 -10.13
C ALA A 332 8.40 1.39 -9.99
N GLU A 333 9.30 1.56 -9.03
CA GLU A 333 10.41 0.63 -8.76
C GLU A 333 10.02 -0.59 -7.92
N GLY A 334 8.85 -0.55 -7.29
CA GLY A 334 8.35 -1.57 -6.39
C GLY A 334 7.92 -0.98 -5.03
N LEU A 335 8.06 -1.75 -3.96
CA LEU A 335 7.77 -1.27 -2.60
C LEU A 335 9.06 -0.72 -2.01
N VAL A 336 9.12 0.61 -1.90
CA VAL A 336 10.28 1.35 -1.43
C VAL A 336 10.17 1.57 0.07
N VAL A 337 11.22 1.25 0.82
CA VAL A 337 11.27 1.42 2.27
C VAL A 337 12.25 2.53 2.62
N ARG A 338 11.78 3.51 3.37
CA ARG A 338 12.57 4.62 3.90
C ARG A 338 12.66 4.54 5.41
N ASN A 339 13.82 4.88 5.97
CA ASN A 339 13.96 5.07 7.40
C ASN A 339 13.19 6.33 7.88
N PRO A 340 13.05 6.56 9.20
CA PRO A 340 12.30 7.71 9.72
C PRO A 340 12.84 9.09 9.33
N GLN A 341 14.02 9.18 8.71
CA GLN A 341 14.63 10.40 8.20
C GLN A 341 14.43 10.58 6.69
N GLY A 342 13.70 9.69 6.01
CA GLY A 342 13.42 9.77 4.58
C GLY A 342 14.49 9.14 3.68
N LYS A 343 15.55 8.55 4.26
CA LYS A 343 16.57 7.82 3.48
C LYS A 343 15.99 6.51 2.99
N VAL A 344 16.07 6.24 1.67
CA VAL A 344 15.76 4.93 1.11
C VAL A 344 16.78 3.90 1.62
N ILE A 345 16.28 2.85 2.27
CA ILE A 345 17.11 1.76 2.84
C ILE A 345 17.02 0.47 2.01
N GLY A 346 15.95 0.30 1.24
CA GLY A 346 15.83 -0.78 0.28
C GLY A 346 14.50 -0.82 -0.46
N ILE A 347 14.40 -1.76 -1.39
CA ILE A 347 13.28 -1.92 -2.32
C ILE A 347 12.93 -3.40 -2.45
N PHE A 348 11.64 -3.72 -2.39
CA PHE A 348 11.12 -4.97 -2.92
C PHE A 348 11.00 -4.83 -4.43
N ASN A 349 11.85 -5.54 -5.15
CA ASN A 349 12.15 -5.32 -6.56
C ASN A 349 10.95 -5.66 -7.46
N ARG A 350 10.35 -4.67 -8.11
CA ARG A 350 9.17 -4.88 -8.97
C ARG A 350 9.40 -5.93 -10.05
N TRP A 351 10.62 -6.05 -10.58
CA TRP A 351 10.94 -6.97 -11.66
C TRP A 351 10.81 -8.44 -11.26
N PHE A 352 11.09 -8.75 -9.99
CA PHE A 352 10.89 -10.08 -9.44
C PHE A 352 9.40 -10.36 -9.21
N PHE A 353 8.70 -9.44 -8.55
CA PHE A 353 7.31 -9.65 -8.11
C PHE A 353 6.30 -9.63 -9.26
N LEU A 354 6.59 -8.88 -10.31
CA LEU A 354 5.78 -8.76 -11.53
C LEU A 354 6.34 -9.56 -12.71
N ASP A 355 7.20 -10.56 -12.49
CA ASP A 355 7.75 -11.36 -13.59
C ASP A 355 6.63 -11.96 -14.48
N GLY A 356 6.72 -11.79 -15.80
CA GLY A 356 5.67 -12.22 -16.74
C GLY A 356 4.42 -11.31 -16.81
N GLU A 357 4.36 -10.22 -16.05
CA GLU A 357 3.39 -9.13 -16.25
C GLU A 357 3.90 -8.12 -17.29
N SER A 358 3.04 -7.19 -17.72
CA SER A 358 3.44 -6.08 -18.58
C SER A 358 4.50 -5.20 -17.90
N ALA A 359 5.56 -4.84 -18.63
CA ALA A 359 6.64 -3.98 -18.15
C ALA A 359 6.19 -2.55 -17.78
N GLU A 360 5.00 -2.14 -18.20
CA GLU A 360 4.39 -0.84 -17.88
C GLU A 360 3.72 -0.82 -16.49
N LEU A 361 3.55 -1.97 -15.85
CA LEU A 361 2.88 -2.07 -14.55
C LEU A 361 3.84 -1.82 -13.38
N SER A 362 3.35 -1.09 -12.38
CA SER A 362 3.91 -1.04 -11.02
C SER A 362 3.09 -1.94 -10.10
N MET A 363 3.67 -2.47 -9.02
CA MET A 363 2.87 -3.24 -8.04
C MET A 363 1.67 -2.41 -7.58
N GLY A 364 0.56 -3.06 -7.25
CA GLY A 364 -0.70 -2.40 -6.94
C GLY A 364 -0.68 -1.74 -5.57
N ASN A 365 -0.75 -2.56 -4.52
CA ASN A 365 -0.68 -2.08 -3.13
C ASN A 365 -0.04 -3.14 -2.22
N PHE A 366 -0.07 -2.96 -0.90
CA PHE A 366 0.48 -3.91 0.07
C PHE A 366 -0.18 -3.77 1.45
N ALA A 367 -0.04 -4.81 2.26
CA ALA A 367 -0.39 -4.81 3.67
C ALA A 367 0.83 -5.15 4.53
N LEU A 368 1.01 -4.42 5.64
CA LEU A 368 1.86 -4.87 6.74
C LEU A 368 0.98 -5.67 7.72
N ALA A 369 1.40 -6.90 8.01
CA ALA A 369 0.62 -7.84 8.80
C ALA A 369 1.53 -8.51 9.84
N HIS A 370 1.56 -7.95 11.05
CA HIS A 370 2.46 -8.39 12.12
C HIS A 370 3.95 -8.33 11.68
N ASP A 371 4.55 -9.48 11.42
CA ASP A 371 5.93 -9.70 10.97
C ASP A 371 6.00 -10.10 9.49
N LYS A 372 4.97 -9.77 8.71
CA LYS A 372 4.87 -10.08 7.29
C LYS A 372 4.54 -8.84 6.49
N VAL A 373 4.95 -8.86 5.22
CA VAL A 373 4.38 -7.99 4.19
C VAL A 373 3.67 -8.85 3.16
N VAL A 374 2.45 -8.44 2.80
CA VAL A 374 1.65 -9.03 1.73
C VAL A 374 1.67 -8.05 0.56
N LEU A 375 2.27 -8.44 -0.55
CA LEU A 375 2.41 -7.63 -1.75
C LEU A 375 1.30 -7.98 -2.74
N LEU A 376 0.62 -6.96 -3.24
CA LEU A 376 -0.42 -7.10 -4.25
C LEU A 376 0.16 -6.71 -5.61
N ALA A 377 0.30 -7.72 -6.48
CA ALA A 377 1.03 -7.63 -7.74
C ALA A 377 0.14 -8.12 -8.90
N PHE A 378 -1.06 -7.54 -9.02
CA PHE A 378 -2.10 -7.88 -10.01
C PHE A 378 -2.52 -9.35 -10.00
N SER A 379 -2.01 -10.16 -10.93
CA SER A 379 -2.36 -11.58 -10.98
C SER A 379 -1.77 -12.36 -9.80
N LYS A 380 -0.87 -11.74 -9.02
CA LYS A 380 -0.13 -12.40 -7.94
C LYS A 380 -0.32 -11.72 -6.60
N ILE A 381 -0.36 -12.54 -5.56
CA ILE A 381 -0.17 -12.12 -4.18
C ILE A 381 1.05 -12.82 -3.64
N TRP A 382 1.99 -12.05 -3.11
CA TRP A 382 3.21 -12.56 -2.47
C TRP A 382 3.18 -12.28 -0.99
N VAL A 383 3.71 -13.20 -0.19
CA VAL A 383 3.89 -13.04 1.25
C VAL A 383 5.38 -13.16 1.56
N VAL A 384 5.93 -12.16 2.24
CA VAL A 384 7.31 -12.17 2.74
C VAL A 384 7.27 -12.16 4.25
N GLN A 385 7.95 -13.14 4.85
CA GLN A 385 8.22 -13.17 6.28
C GLN A 385 9.40 -12.25 6.60
N LEU A 386 9.21 -11.33 7.53
CA LEU A 386 10.22 -10.38 8.00
C LEU A 386 10.85 -10.89 9.31
N SER A 387 12.03 -10.36 9.64
CA SER A 387 12.78 -10.77 10.84
C SER A 387 12.22 -10.20 12.15
N GLU A 388 11.29 -9.26 12.08
CA GLU A 388 10.71 -8.58 13.24
C GLU A 388 9.24 -8.19 12.99
N VAL A 389 8.52 -7.90 14.07
CA VAL A 389 7.17 -7.32 13.99
C VAL A 389 7.27 -5.90 13.47
N VAL A 390 6.68 -5.66 12.31
CA VAL A 390 6.62 -4.35 11.66
C VAL A 390 5.27 -3.65 11.89
N PHE A 391 4.20 -4.39 12.20
CA PHE A 391 2.89 -3.79 12.42
C PHE A 391 2.13 -4.51 13.53
N SER A 392 2.15 -3.95 14.74
CA SER A 392 1.51 -4.59 15.89
C SER A 392 -0.02 -4.52 15.82
N ALA A 393 -0.69 -5.60 16.22
CA ALA A 393 -2.16 -5.70 16.19
C ALA A 393 -2.86 -4.74 17.16
N ASP A 394 -2.18 -4.31 18.23
CA ASP A 394 -2.71 -3.35 19.21
C ASP A 394 -3.06 -2.00 18.58
N ARG A 395 -2.35 -1.61 17.51
CA ARG A 395 -2.65 -0.42 16.68
C ARG A 395 -4.07 -0.40 16.11
N LEU A 396 -4.66 -1.58 15.92
CA LEU A 396 -5.95 -1.75 15.25
C LEU A 396 -7.10 -1.92 16.27
N SER A 397 -6.88 -1.57 17.53
CA SER A 397 -7.85 -1.69 18.62
C SER A 397 -7.90 -0.42 19.47
N ILE A 398 -8.89 -0.32 20.36
CA ILE A 398 -9.14 0.86 21.23
C ILE A 398 -8.29 0.85 22.50
#